data_AF-A0A2S9KAP8-F1
#
_entry.id   AF-A0A2S9KAP8-F1
#
_cell.length_a   1.000
_cell.length_b   1.000
_cell.length_c   1.000
_cell.angle_alpha   90.00
_cell.angle_beta   90.00
_cell.angle_gamma   90.00
#
_symmetry.space_group_name_H-M   'P 1'
#
loop_
_entity.id
_entity.type
_entity.pdbx_description
1 polymer ?
#
loop_
_entity_poly.entity_id
_entity_poly.type
_entity_poly.pdbx_seq_one_letter_code
_entity_poly.pdbx_strand_id
1 'polypeptide(L)'
;MAKSTDTKRFAVLGHQRVSRYELEDMRANARLATALMTAESEKHTAHVHSVVERMSPAEQEAYFDNNYDTHELMLRRFPNQQQQSLVVLTYTVVETRLIAIARSMLRDAQPGLELKDLAGDSPFRKARIVITKIAGLDIEQKLWDGVEAYRLVRNAIVHNAGEFPSSPPQLVQRLLDQYPDDIQYSDGSGLVVKPALIVTFAAACEDLLEAVFAKWLALEESRTGPSV
;
A
#
# COMPACT_ATOMS: atom_id res chain seq x y z
N MET A 1 -7.93 35.04 19.38
CA MET A 1 -8.41 33.84 18.66
C MET A 1 -7.62 33.53 17.38
N ALA A 2 -7.09 34.50 16.63
CA ALA A 2 -6.35 34.27 15.37
C ALA A 2 -5.14 33.29 15.45
N LYS A 3 -4.34 33.32 16.55
CA LYS A 3 -3.17 32.42 16.70
C LYS A 3 -3.49 30.91 16.68
N SER A 4 -4.72 30.53 17.08
CA SER A 4 -5.11 29.11 17.12
C SER A 4 -5.30 28.55 15.72
N THR A 5 -5.86 29.33 14.80
CA THR A 5 -6.25 28.79 13.48
C THR A 5 -5.10 28.71 12.49
N ASP A 6 -4.14 29.64 12.53
CA ASP A 6 -2.90 29.53 11.76
C ASP A 6 -2.13 28.26 12.12
N THR A 7 -2.13 27.91 13.42
CA THR A 7 -1.51 26.67 13.92
C THR A 7 -2.21 25.43 13.36
N LYS A 8 -3.55 25.42 13.31
CA LYS A 8 -4.32 24.29 12.74
C LYS A 8 -4.12 24.17 11.24
N ARG A 9 -4.17 25.28 10.50
CA ARG A 9 -3.88 25.32 9.06
C ARG A 9 -2.48 24.78 8.77
N PHE A 10 -1.49 25.22 9.53
CA PHE A 10 -0.12 24.72 9.42
C PHE A 10 -0.05 23.21 9.69
N ALA A 11 -0.80 22.69 10.67
CA ALA A 11 -0.86 21.26 10.93
C ALA A 11 -1.44 20.47 9.74
N VAL A 12 -2.52 20.96 9.10
CA VAL A 12 -3.09 20.32 7.89
C VAL A 12 -2.05 20.26 6.77
N LEU A 13 -1.41 21.39 6.46
CA LEU A 13 -0.39 21.47 5.42
C LEU A 13 0.85 20.61 5.74
N GLY A 14 1.22 20.52 7.02
CA GLY A 14 2.27 19.63 7.51
C GLY A 14 1.95 18.16 7.24
N HIS A 15 0.74 17.72 7.60
CA HIS A 15 0.27 16.37 7.29
C HIS A 15 0.24 16.10 5.78
N GLN A 16 -0.29 17.03 4.99
CA GLN A 16 -0.34 16.91 3.53
C GLN A 16 1.05 16.74 2.92
N ARG A 17 2.00 17.60 3.31
CA ARG A 17 3.37 17.54 2.79
C ARG A 17 4.06 16.22 3.15
N VAL A 18 3.93 15.77 4.39
CA VAL A 18 4.53 14.50 4.83
C VAL A 18 3.91 13.33 4.08
N SER A 19 2.58 13.29 3.95
CA SER A 19 1.89 12.24 3.20
C SER A 19 2.32 12.15 1.74
N ARG A 20 2.43 13.28 1.04
CA ARG A 20 2.93 13.32 -0.35
C ARG A 20 4.35 12.80 -0.45
N TYR A 21 5.23 13.23 0.46
CA TYR A 21 6.62 12.77 0.48
C TYR A 21 6.73 11.26 0.71
N GLU A 22 6.01 10.71 1.70
CA GLU A 22 6.03 9.27 1.97
C GLU A 22 5.48 8.45 0.79
N LEU A 23 4.42 8.91 0.12
CA LEU A 23 3.87 8.20 -1.04
C LEU A 23 4.78 8.29 -2.27
N GLU A 24 5.44 9.43 -2.51
CA GLU A 24 6.43 9.52 -3.58
C GLU A 24 7.66 8.65 -3.28
N ASP A 25 8.09 8.59 -2.03
CA ASP A 25 9.16 7.69 -1.60
C ASP A 25 8.78 6.21 -1.85
N MET A 26 7.53 5.82 -1.59
CA MET A 26 7.05 4.47 -1.93
C MET A 26 7.09 4.19 -3.43
N ARG A 27 6.69 5.15 -4.28
CA ARG A 27 6.78 5.01 -5.74
C ARG A 27 8.23 4.93 -6.21
N ALA A 28 9.10 5.78 -5.70
CA ALA A 28 10.51 5.79 -6.04
C ALA A 28 11.18 4.48 -5.63
N ASN A 29 10.91 3.99 -4.42
CA ASN A 29 11.40 2.71 -3.93
C ASN A 29 10.88 1.55 -4.78
N ALA A 30 9.60 1.55 -5.17
CA ALA A 30 9.03 0.52 -6.04
C ALA A 30 9.71 0.47 -7.42
N ARG A 31 9.95 1.64 -8.03
CA ARG A 31 10.68 1.74 -9.31
C ARG A 31 12.11 1.23 -9.17
N LEU A 32 12.83 1.67 -8.13
CA LEU A 32 14.21 1.27 -7.89
C LEU A 32 14.34 -0.22 -7.60
N ALA A 33 13.51 -0.75 -6.69
CA ALA A 33 13.49 -2.18 -6.36
C ALA A 33 13.19 -3.02 -7.60
N THR A 34 12.23 -2.60 -8.42
CA THR A 34 11.89 -3.30 -9.67
C THR A 34 13.07 -3.30 -10.63
N ALA A 35 13.68 -2.14 -10.89
CA ALA A 35 14.84 -2.04 -11.78
C ALA A 35 16.00 -2.91 -11.30
N LEU A 36 16.28 -2.91 -9.99
CA LEU A 36 17.32 -3.75 -9.39
C LEU A 36 17.01 -5.24 -9.55
N MET A 37 15.78 -5.66 -9.26
CA MET A 37 15.38 -7.07 -9.38
C MET A 37 15.42 -7.55 -10.84
N THR A 38 15.01 -6.71 -11.79
CA THR A 38 15.13 -7.01 -13.22
C THR A 38 16.59 -7.17 -13.62
N ALA A 39 17.46 -6.23 -13.25
CA ALA A 39 18.87 -6.28 -13.58
C ALA A 39 19.58 -7.52 -12.98
N GLU A 40 19.29 -7.87 -11.72
CA GLU A 40 19.85 -9.07 -11.09
C GLU A 40 19.29 -10.36 -11.71
N SER A 41 18.01 -10.37 -12.13
CA SER A 41 17.42 -11.51 -12.85
C SER A 41 18.09 -11.70 -14.21
N GLU A 42 18.28 -10.63 -14.98
CA GLU A 42 18.97 -10.66 -16.28
C GLU A 42 20.42 -11.13 -16.13
N LYS A 43 21.13 -10.63 -15.13
CA LYS A 43 22.50 -11.05 -14.81
C LYS A 43 22.57 -12.53 -14.44
N HIS A 44 21.61 -13.01 -13.63
CA HIS A 44 21.51 -14.43 -13.28
C HIS A 44 21.26 -15.28 -14.53
N THR A 45 20.26 -14.92 -15.36
CA THR A 45 19.98 -15.63 -16.61
C THR A 45 21.18 -15.67 -17.55
N ALA A 46 21.88 -14.55 -17.73
CA ALA A 46 23.08 -14.48 -18.55
C ALA A 46 24.22 -15.36 -18.00
N HIS A 47 24.43 -15.34 -16.67
CA HIS A 47 25.41 -16.21 -16.02
C HIS A 47 25.08 -17.69 -16.26
N VAL A 48 23.84 -18.09 -16.02
CA VAL A 48 23.37 -19.46 -16.22
C VAL A 48 23.59 -19.89 -17.66
N HIS A 49 23.17 -19.07 -18.63
CA HIS A 49 23.39 -19.34 -20.05
C HIS A 49 24.87 -19.57 -20.36
N SER A 50 25.77 -18.72 -19.85
CA SER A 50 27.21 -18.84 -20.09
C SER A 50 27.83 -20.12 -19.49
N VAL A 51 27.26 -20.61 -18.39
CA VAL A 51 27.70 -21.84 -17.72
C VAL A 51 27.23 -23.07 -18.49
N VAL A 52 25.96 -23.10 -18.90
CA VAL A 52 25.36 -24.28 -19.54
C VAL A 52 25.73 -24.42 -21.02
N GLU A 53 26.11 -23.33 -21.70
CA GLU A 53 26.47 -23.33 -23.14
C GLU A 53 27.62 -24.31 -23.47
N ARG A 54 28.50 -24.57 -22.50
CA ARG A 54 29.66 -25.47 -22.67
C ARG A 54 29.40 -26.91 -22.19
N MET A 55 28.20 -27.17 -21.67
CA MET A 55 27.81 -28.46 -21.12
C MET A 55 27.10 -29.32 -22.16
N SER A 56 27.31 -30.63 -22.09
CA SER A 56 26.48 -31.60 -22.82
C SER A 56 25.03 -31.57 -22.30
N PRO A 57 24.03 -32.05 -23.07
CA PRO A 57 22.63 -32.04 -22.64
C PRO A 57 22.39 -32.71 -21.27
N ALA A 58 23.07 -33.83 -20.98
CA ALA A 58 22.95 -34.51 -19.70
C ALA A 58 23.53 -33.71 -18.52
N GLU A 59 24.61 -32.96 -18.74
CA GLU A 59 25.20 -32.07 -17.75
C GLU A 59 24.33 -30.82 -17.52
N GLN A 60 23.65 -30.32 -18.56
CA GLN A 60 22.69 -29.21 -18.43
C GLN A 60 21.48 -29.63 -17.57
N GLU A 61 20.91 -30.80 -17.83
CA GLU A 61 19.81 -31.36 -17.03
C GLU A 61 20.22 -31.48 -15.56
N ALA A 62 21.37 -32.11 -15.29
CA ALA A 62 21.90 -32.22 -13.93
C ALA A 62 22.19 -30.85 -13.30
N TYR A 63 22.64 -29.85 -14.07
CA TYR A 63 22.85 -28.50 -13.56
C TYR A 63 21.53 -27.86 -13.10
N PHE A 64 20.48 -27.91 -13.92
CA PHE A 64 19.19 -27.33 -13.57
C PHE A 64 18.52 -28.05 -12.40
N ASP A 65 18.63 -29.38 -12.32
CA ASP A 65 18.12 -30.15 -11.18
C ASP A 65 18.83 -29.74 -9.89
N ASN A 66 20.16 -29.62 -9.92
CA ASN A 66 20.95 -29.25 -8.74
C ASN A 66 20.79 -27.78 -8.33
N ASN A 67 20.45 -26.89 -9.27
CA ASN A 67 20.33 -25.45 -9.02
C ASN A 67 18.89 -24.94 -9.04
N TYR A 68 17.89 -25.83 -9.12
CA TYR A 68 16.48 -25.49 -9.25
C TYR A 68 16.03 -24.47 -8.19
N ASP A 69 16.33 -24.74 -6.92
CA ASP A 69 15.95 -23.85 -5.81
C ASP A 69 16.57 -22.46 -5.93
N THR A 70 17.81 -22.37 -6.43
CA THR A 70 18.48 -21.08 -6.62
C THR A 70 17.87 -20.31 -7.79
N HIS A 71 17.54 -20.98 -8.90
CA HIS A 71 16.84 -20.33 -10.02
C HIS A 71 15.45 -19.85 -9.59
N GLU A 72 14.70 -20.69 -8.90
CA GLU A 72 13.35 -20.38 -8.44
C GLU A 72 13.37 -19.22 -7.43
N LEU A 73 14.34 -19.22 -6.50
CA LEU A 73 14.51 -18.14 -5.54
C LEU A 73 14.83 -16.81 -6.22
N MET A 74 15.82 -16.79 -7.10
CA MET A 74 16.34 -15.55 -7.72
C MET A 74 15.37 -14.96 -8.74
N LEU A 75 14.74 -15.79 -9.57
CA LEU A 75 13.92 -15.31 -10.68
C LEU A 75 12.47 -15.08 -10.27
N ARG A 76 12.01 -15.69 -9.17
CA ARG A 76 10.58 -15.70 -8.83
C ARG A 76 10.28 -15.31 -7.39
N ARG A 77 10.77 -16.06 -6.40
CA ARG A 77 10.37 -15.82 -4.99
C ARG A 77 10.85 -14.47 -4.48
N PHE A 78 12.13 -14.16 -4.65
CA PHE A 78 12.70 -12.94 -4.09
C PHE A 78 12.10 -11.67 -4.71
N PRO A 79 11.97 -11.55 -6.05
CA PRO A 79 11.26 -10.42 -6.65
C PRO A 79 9.82 -10.29 -6.15
N ASN A 80 9.06 -11.38 -6.09
CA ASN A 80 7.67 -11.33 -5.64
C ASN A 80 7.56 -10.94 -4.16
N GLN A 81 8.40 -11.50 -3.29
CA GLN A 81 8.43 -11.16 -1.87
C GLN A 81 8.77 -9.68 -1.65
N GLN A 82 9.66 -9.12 -2.46
CA GLN A 82 9.97 -7.69 -2.43
C GLN A 82 8.73 -6.85 -2.80
N GLN A 83 8.01 -7.21 -3.86
CA GLN A 83 6.78 -6.50 -4.26
C GLN A 83 5.68 -6.61 -3.20
N GLN A 84 5.48 -7.80 -2.64
CA GLN A 84 4.55 -8.01 -1.54
C GLN A 84 4.90 -7.14 -0.32
N SER A 85 6.19 -7.02 0.03
CA SER A 85 6.66 -6.17 1.11
C SER A 85 6.34 -4.69 0.86
N LEU A 86 6.47 -4.23 -0.39
CA LEU A 86 6.10 -2.86 -0.78
C LEU A 86 4.60 -2.59 -0.67
N VAL A 87 3.74 -3.57 -0.99
CA VAL A 87 2.28 -3.44 -0.78
C VAL A 87 1.98 -3.22 0.70
N VAL A 88 2.55 -4.09 1.54
CA VAL A 88 2.33 -4.03 3.00
C VAL A 88 2.80 -2.68 3.55
N LEU A 89 4.00 -2.23 3.16
CA LEU A 89 4.56 -0.97 3.61
C LEU A 89 3.71 0.23 3.15
N THR A 90 3.28 0.26 1.89
CA THR A 90 2.44 1.33 1.34
C THR A 90 1.12 1.43 2.10
N TYR A 91 0.47 0.30 2.40
CA TYR A 91 -0.75 0.27 3.20
C TYR A 91 -0.50 0.79 4.62
N THR A 92 0.58 0.34 5.27
CA THR A 92 0.94 0.78 6.63
C THR A 92 1.21 2.28 6.71
N VAL A 93 1.88 2.87 5.71
CA VAL A 93 2.10 4.32 5.62
C VAL A 93 0.77 5.06 5.64
N VAL A 94 -0.16 4.68 4.76
CA VAL A 94 -1.45 5.37 4.61
C VAL A 94 -2.34 5.18 5.83
N GLU A 95 -2.40 3.97 6.38
CA GLU A 95 -3.12 3.72 7.63
C GLU A 95 -2.58 4.58 8.77
N THR A 96 -1.24 4.69 8.90
CA THR A 96 -0.59 5.52 9.92
C THR A 96 -0.94 6.99 9.74
N ARG A 97 -0.96 7.49 8.50
CA ARG A 97 -1.35 8.89 8.21
C ARG A 97 -2.80 9.16 8.55
N LEU A 98 -3.72 8.29 8.12
CA LEU A 98 -5.14 8.43 8.44
C LEU A 98 -5.40 8.39 9.95
N ILE A 99 -4.71 7.51 10.68
CA ILE A 99 -4.76 7.47 12.15
C ILE A 99 -4.27 8.78 12.77
N ALA A 100 -3.16 9.33 12.28
CA ALA A 100 -2.60 10.58 12.80
C ALA A 100 -3.57 11.76 12.58
N ILE A 101 -4.16 11.84 11.38
CA ILE A 101 -5.19 12.83 11.01
C ILE A 101 -6.40 12.68 11.92
N ALA A 102 -6.94 11.46 12.03
CA ALA A 102 -8.09 11.15 12.88
C ALA A 102 -7.83 11.52 14.34
N ARG A 103 -6.67 11.18 14.90
CA ARG A 103 -6.30 11.58 16.27
C ARG A 103 -6.27 13.10 16.43
N SER A 104 -5.80 13.84 15.42
CA SER A 104 -5.81 15.30 15.46
C SER A 104 -7.23 15.86 15.51
N MET A 105 -8.10 15.37 14.63
CA MET A 105 -9.51 15.78 14.58
C MET A 105 -10.28 15.38 15.84
N LEU A 106 -10.01 14.19 16.38
CA LEU A 106 -10.70 13.67 17.56
C LEU A 106 -10.40 14.51 18.81
N ARG A 107 -9.13 14.90 19.00
CA ARG A 107 -8.74 15.77 20.12
C ARG A 107 -9.49 17.10 20.10
N ASP A 108 -9.74 17.64 18.91
CA ASP A 108 -10.44 18.91 18.74
C ASP A 108 -11.96 18.77 18.92
N ALA A 109 -12.54 17.68 18.42
CA ALA A 109 -13.98 17.47 18.42
C ALA A 109 -14.51 16.90 19.75
N GLN A 110 -13.79 15.98 20.37
CA GLN A 110 -14.20 15.26 21.59
C GLN A 110 -13.00 15.03 22.52
N PRO A 111 -12.60 16.05 23.30
CA PRO A 111 -11.50 15.92 24.26
C PRO A 111 -11.73 14.75 25.24
N GLY A 112 -10.70 13.92 25.43
CA GLY A 112 -10.76 12.77 26.33
C GLY A 112 -11.21 11.45 25.67
N LEU A 113 -11.75 11.49 24.45
CA LEU A 113 -12.03 10.28 23.68
C LEU A 113 -10.78 9.85 22.89
N GLU A 114 -10.38 8.59 23.00
CA GLU A 114 -9.27 8.03 22.23
C GLU A 114 -9.76 7.17 21.07
N LEU A 115 -8.91 7.03 20.03
CA LEU A 115 -9.25 6.22 18.87
C LEU A 115 -9.55 4.76 19.23
N LYS A 116 -8.91 4.23 20.30
CA LYS A 116 -9.13 2.84 20.75
C LYS A 116 -10.56 2.62 21.27
N ASP A 117 -11.21 3.66 21.78
CA ASP A 117 -12.54 3.62 22.39
C ASP A 117 -13.66 3.59 21.34
N LEU A 118 -13.34 3.94 20.08
CA LEU A 118 -14.30 3.88 18.99
C LEU A 118 -14.57 2.44 18.54
N ALA A 119 -15.83 2.17 18.21
CA ALA A 119 -16.23 0.95 17.53
C ALA A 119 -15.56 0.82 16.16
N GLY A 120 -15.19 -0.40 15.77
CA GLY A 120 -14.54 -0.70 14.51
C GLY A 120 -13.53 -1.84 14.64
N ASP A 121 -13.46 -2.69 13.62
CA ASP A 121 -12.61 -3.89 13.57
C ASP A 121 -11.18 -3.61 13.09
N SER A 122 -10.92 -2.42 12.54
CA SER A 122 -9.58 -2.03 12.07
C SER A 122 -9.25 -0.57 12.37
N PRO A 123 -7.96 -0.23 12.57
CA PRO A 123 -7.52 1.16 12.73
C PRO A 123 -7.95 2.07 11.57
N PHE A 124 -7.87 1.57 10.33
CA PHE A 124 -8.38 2.26 9.14
C PHE A 124 -9.86 2.66 9.27
N ARG A 125 -10.75 1.72 9.63
CA ARG A 125 -12.18 2.03 9.80
C ARG A 125 -12.45 2.99 10.95
N LYS A 126 -11.70 2.90 12.05
CA LYS A 126 -11.81 3.85 13.17
C LYS A 126 -11.38 5.25 12.72
N ALA A 127 -10.28 5.38 11.99
CA ALA A 127 -9.84 6.65 11.43
C ALA A 127 -10.90 7.24 10.48
N ARG A 128 -11.46 6.42 9.60
CA ARG A 128 -12.57 6.79 8.72
C ARG A 128 -13.79 7.30 9.50
N ILE A 129 -14.22 6.61 10.57
CA ILE A 129 -15.33 7.05 11.42
C ILE A 129 -15.08 8.44 11.99
N VAL A 130 -13.86 8.71 12.49
CA VAL A 130 -13.53 10.04 12.99
C VAL A 130 -13.63 11.08 11.87
N ILE A 131 -12.99 10.82 10.73
CA ILE A 131 -12.92 11.77 9.61
C ILE A 131 -14.32 12.09 9.07
N THR A 132 -15.16 11.08 8.84
CA THR A 132 -16.45 11.30 8.17
C THR A 132 -17.59 11.60 9.14
N LYS A 133 -17.67 10.92 10.29
CA LYS A 133 -18.81 11.04 11.22
C LYS A 133 -18.58 12.06 12.33
N ILE A 134 -17.38 12.10 12.91
CA ILE A 134 -17.08 12.97 14.04
C ILE A 134 -16.66 14.37 13.55
N ALA A 135 -15.75 14.43 12.58
CA ALA A 135 -15.31 15.69 11.98
C ALA A 135 -16.24 16.18 10.86
N GLY A 136 -17.15 15.34 10.38
CA GLY A 136 -18.16 15.71 9.38
C GLY A 136 -17.58 15.93 7.97
N LEU A 137 -16.41 15.36 7.65
CA LEU A 137 -15.82 15.51 6.32
C LEU A 137 -16.51 14.58 5.33
N ASP A 138 -17.22 15.17 4.37
CA ASP A 138 -17.85 14.44 3.27
C ASP A 138 -16.81 14.05 2.21
N ILE A 139 -16.41 12.78 2.23
CA ILE A 139 -15.41 12.18 1.35
C ILE A 139 -16.08 11.07 0.55
N GLU A 140 -15.90 11.09 -0.77
CA GLU A 140 -16.54 10.12 -1.67
C GLU A 140 -16.25 8.68 -1.26
N GLN A 141 -17.31 7.87 -1.17
CA GLN A 141 -17.23 6.46 -0.77
C GLN A 141 -16.22 5.65 -1.60
N LYS A 142 -16.15 5.93 -2.91
CA LYS A 142 -15.26 5.25 -3.86
C LYS A 142 -13.78 5.37 -3.50
N LEU A 143 -13.36 6.48 -2.87
CA LEU A 143 -11.96 6.71 -2.47
C LEU A 143 -11.60 5.82 -1.28
N TRP A 144 -12.53 5.69 -0.32
CA TRP A 144 -12.37 4.76 0.79
C TRP A 144 -12.33 3.30 0.32
N ASP A 145 -13.23 2.94 -0.60
CA ASP A 145 -13.31 1.58 -1.13
C ASP A 145 -12.05 1.23 -1.93
N GLY A 146 -11.50 2.20 -2.67
CA GLY A 146 -10.23 2.06 -3.38
C GLY A 146 -9.10 1.62 -2.45
N VAL A 147 -8.89 2.30 -1.33
CA VAL A 147 -7.82 1.96 -0.37
C VAL A 147 -8.16 0.72 0.47
N GLU A 148 -9.42 0.52 0.85
CA GLU A 148 -9.87 -0.66 1.60
C GLU A 148 -9.66 -1.96 0.79
N ALA A 149 -9.79 -1.92 -0.53
CA ALA A 149 -9.49 -3.06 -1.41
C ALA A 149 -8.05 -3.57 -1.18
N TYR A 150 -7.07 -2.67 -1.07
CA TYR A 150 -5.67 -3.05 -0.82
C TYR A 150 -5.41 -3.59 0.59
N ARG A 151 -6.28 -3.30 1.57
CA ARG A 151 -6.23 -3.97 2.88
C ARG A 151 -6.37 -5.47 2.74
N LEU A 152 -7.23 -5.91 1.82
CA LEU A 152 -7.46 -7.33 1.55
C LEU A 152 -6.22 -7.97 0.94
N VAL A 153 -5.56 -7.29 -0.02
CA VAL A 153 -4.27 -7.73 -0.60
C VAL A 153 -3.22 -7.87 0.51
N ARG A 154 -3.05 -6.83 1.33
CA ARG A 154 -2.11 -6.80 2.46
C ARG A 154 -2.38 -7.94 3.44
N ASN A 155 -3.64 -8.17 3.79
CA ASN A 155 -3.99 -9.24 4.73
C ASN A 155 -3.67 -10.61 4.15
N ALA A 156 -3.91 -10.81 2.86
CA ALA A 156 -3.61 -12.08 2.24
C ALA A 156 -2.10 -12.35 2.16
N ILE A 157 -1.29 -11.32 1.88
CA ILE A 157 0.18 -11.39 1.97
C ILE A 157 0.61 -11.77 3.39
N VAL A 158 0.12 -11.06 4.41
CA VAL A 158 0.57 -11.21 5.79
C VAL A 158 0.12 -12.52 6.44
N HIS A 159 -1.11 -12.95 6.19
CA HIS A 159 -1.68 -14.12 6.88
C HIS A 159 -1.35 -15.45 6.22
N ASN A 160 -1.08 -15.45 4.92
CA ASN A 160 -0.84 -16.70 4.20
C ASN A 160 0.59 -16.83 3.68
N ALA A 161 1.52 -15.95 4.11
CA ALA A 161 2.86 -15.85 3.50
C ALA A 161 2.80 -15.68 1.97
N GLY A 162 1.73 -15.08 1.47
CA GLY A 162 1.43 -14.99 0.04
C GLY A 162 0.90 -16.28 -0.59
N GLU A 163 0.90 -17.42 0.10
CA GLU A 163 0.29 -18.68 -0.34
C GLU A 163 -1.24 -18.59 -0.29
N PHE A 164 -1.92 -19.40 -1.07
CA PHE A 164 -3.38 -19.44 -1.07
C PHE A 164 -3.85 -20.86 -1.31
N PRO A 165 -5.04 -21.21 -0.80
CA PRO A 165 -5.70 -22.45 -1.19
C PRO A 165 -5.95 -22.43 -2.71
N SER A 166 -6.00 -23.60 -3.34
CA SER A 166 -6.20 -23.82 -4.78
C SER A 166 -7.41 -23.11 -5.40
N SER A 167 -8.28 -22.49 -4.60
CA SER A 167 -9.25 -21.51 -5.05
C SER A 167 -9.08 -20.21 -4.25
N PRO A 168 -8.92 -19.05 -4.91
CA PRO A 168 -8.77 -17.78 -4.21
C PRO A 168 -10.02 -17.50 -3.36
N PRO A 169 -9.88 -17.04 -2.11
CA PRO A 169 -11.00 -16.57 -1.32
C PRO A 169 -11.80 -15.53 -2.10
N GLN A 170 -13.13 -15.50 -1.92
CA GLN A 170 -14.03 -14.61 -2.67
C GLN A 170 -13.60 -13.13 -2.68
N LEU A 171 -12.99 -12.66 -1.59
CA LEU A 171 -12.46 -11.30 -1.46
C LEU A 171 -11.22 -11.05 -2.33
N VAL A 172 -10.38 -12.07 -2.51
CA VAL A 172 -9.20 -12.02 -3.38
C VAL A 172 -9.62 -12.16 -4.84
N GLN A 173 -10.64 -12.97 -5.14
CA GLN A 173 -11.22 -13.01 -6.49
C GLN A 173 -11.67 -11.63 -6.95
N ARG A 174 -12.37 -10.86 -6.10
CA ARG A 174 -12.77 -9.47 -6.45
C ARG A 174 -11.58 -8.57 -6.78
N LEU A 175 -10.45 -8.76 -6.10
CA LEU A 175 -9.23 -8.00 -6.38
C LEU A 175 -8.58 -8.41 -7.70
N LEU A 176 -8.56 -9.71 -7.99
CA LEU A 176 -8.11 -10.22 -9.29
C LEU A 176 -8.99 -9.70 -10.43
N ASP A 177 -10.30 -9.61 -10.20
CA ASP A 177 -11.25 -9.07 -11.18
C ASP A 177 -11.08 -7.55 -11.36
N GLN A 178 -10.76 -6.83 -10.28
CA GLN A 178 -10.60 -5.38 -10.30
C GLN A 178 -9.23 -4.94 -10.85
N TYR A 179 -8.19 -5.73 -10.63
CA TYR A 179 -6.80 -5.43 -11.00
C TYR A 179 -6.14 -6.61 -11.73
N PRO A 180 -6.71 -7.11 -12.85
CA PRO A 180 -6.24 -8.33 -13.52
C PRO A 180 -4.82 -8.20 -14.10
N ASP A 181 -4.43 -6.96 -14.42
CA ASP A 181 -3.12 -6.67 -14.98
C ASP A 181 -2.04 -6.48 -13.92
N ASP A 182 -2.41 -6.21 -12.67
CA ASP A 182 -1.50 -5.85 -11.58
C ASP A 182 -1.34 -6.96 -10.52
N ILE A 183 -2.32 -7.86 -10.42
CA ILE A 183 -2.33 -8.97 -9.47
C ILE A 183 -2.57 -10.25 -10.25
N GLN A 184 -1.71 -11.25 -10.05
CA GLN A 184 -1.90 -12.57 -10.60
C GLN A 184 -1.96 -13.62 -9.51
N TYR A 185 -2.82 -14.61 -9.76
CA TYR A 185 -2.92 -15.82 -8.98
C TYR A 185 -2.21 -16.94 -9.73
N SER A 186 -1.30 -17.66 -9.07
CA SER A 186 -0.66 -18.81 -9.68
C SER A 186 -0.73 -20.02 -8.77
N ASP A 187 -1.17 -21.15 -9.32
CA ASP A 187 -1.24 -22.42 -8.62
C ASP A 187 0.14 -22.79 -8.08
N GLY A 188 0.23 -22.96 -6.75
CA GLY A 188 1.46 -23.37 -6.06
C GLY A 188 2.50 -22.27 -5.81
N SER A 189 2.29 -21.03 -6.28
CA SER A 189 3.18 -19.89 -6.01
C SER A 189 2.54 -18.77 -5.21
N GLY A 190 1.24 -18.86 -4.99
CA GLY A 190 0.50 -17.83 -4.29
C GLY A 190 0.27 -16.58 -5.14
N LEU A 191 0.13 -15.45 -4.45
CA LEU A 191 -0.13 -14.14 -5.05
C LEU A 191 1.14 -13.56 -5.66
N VAL A 192 1.09 -13.31 -6.96
CA VAL A 192 2.13 -12.58 -7.68
C VAL A 192 1.70 -11.13 -7.78
N VAL A 193 2.47 -10.24 -7.15
CA VAL A 193 2.25 -8.81 -7.18
C VAL A 193 3.16 -8.20 -8.24
N LYS A 194 2.57 -7.50 -9.22
CA LYS A 194 3.36 -6.75 -10.19
C LYS A 194 3.73 -5.36 -9.65
N PRO A 195 4.87 -4.80 -10.07
CA PRO A 195 5.28 -3.44 -9.71
C PRO A 195 4.23 -2.37 -9.97
N ALA A 196 3.45 -2.52 -11.05
CA ALA A 196 2.39 -1.60 -11.43
C ALA A 196 1.33 -1.44 -10.33
N LEU A 197 1.05 -2.51 -9.56
CA LEU A 197 0.12 -2.45 -8.44
C LEU A 197 0.51 -1.39 -7.41
N ILE A 198 1.81 -1.27 -7.09
CA ILE A 198 2.28 -0.32 -6.08
C ILE A 198 2.05 1.11 -6.54
N VAL A 199 2.25 1.39 -7.83
CA VAL A 199 2.05 2.72 -8.40
C VAL A 199 0.55 3.08 -8.37
N THR A 200 -0.31 2.17 -8.82
CA THR A 200 -1.78 2.33 -8.78
C THR A 200 -2.27 2.49 -7.33
N PHE A 201 -1.74 1.69 -6.41
CA PHE A 201 -2.11 1.76 -5.00
C PHE A 201 -1.70 3.09 -4.36
N ALA A 202 -0.46 3.52 -4.58
CA ALA A 202 0.03 4.80 -4.07
C ALA A 202 -0.80 5.97 -4.63
N ALA A 203 -1.27 5.89 -5.88
CA ALA A 203 -2.19 6.87 -6.46
C ALA A 203 -3.56 6.88 -5.76
N ALA A 204 -4.19 5.72 -5.57
CA ALA A 204 -5.48 5.63 -4.85
C ALA A 204 -5.38 6.18 -3.40
N CYS A 205 -4.24 5.93 -2.75
CA CYS A 205 -3.93 6.49 -1.45
C CYS A 205 -3.75 8.01 -1.45
N GLU A 206 -3.06 8.54 -2.46
CA GLU A 206 -2.90 9.99 -2.65
C GLU A 206 -4.26 10.64 -2.86
N ASP A 207 -5.10 10.10 -3.76
CA ASP A 207 -6.44 10.63 -4.04
C ASP A 207 -7.31 10.71 -2.78
N LEU A 208 -7.32 9.65 -1.96
CA LEU A 208 -8.03 9.65 -0.69
C LEU A 208 -7.50 10.71 0.27
N LEU A 209 -6.18 10.78 0.45
CA LEU A 209 -5.56 11.72 1.38
C LEU A 209 -5.75 13.17 0.92
N GLU A 210 -5.61 13.48 -0.36
CA GLU A 210 -5.86 14.80 -0.93
C GLU A 210 -7.31 15.23 -0.74
N ALA A 211 -8.28 14.33 -0.94
CA ALA A 211 -9.67 14.62 -0.64
C ALA A 211 -9.88 14.95 0.85
N VAL A 212 -9.26 14.19 1.76
CA VAL A 212 -9.31 14.44 3.20
C VAL A 212 -8.68 15.80 3.54
N PHE A 213 -7.51 16.12 2.99
CA PHE A 213 -6.82 17.39 3.25
C PHE A 213 -7.59 18.58 2.71
N ALA A 214 -8.17 18.49 1.51
CA ALA A 214 -8.97 19.55 0.93
C ALA A 214 -10.19 19.88 1.82
N LYS A 215 -10.92 18.85 2.28
CA LYS A 215 -12.08 19.04 3.17
C LYS A 215 -11.68 19.51 4.56
N TRP A 216 -10.57 19.01 5.09
CA TRP A 216 -10.06 19.45 6.39
C TRP A 216 -9.60 20.91 6.35
N LEU A 217 -8.89 21.31 5.31
CA LEU A 217 -8.45 22.69 5.14
C LEU A 217 -9.66 23.63 5.05
N ALA A 218 -10.67 23.28 4.25
CA ALA A 218 -11.91 24.05 4.14
C ALA A 218 -12.64 24.19 5.49
N LEU A 219 -12.65 23.13 6.32
CA LEU A 219 -13.22 23.16 7.67
C LEU A 219 -12.46 24.12 8.60
N GLU A 220 -11.12 24.15 8.53
CA GLU A 220 -10.35 25.09 9.34
C GLU A 220 -10.51 26.54 8.85
N GLU A 221 -10.63 26.75 7.54
CA GLU A 221 -10.88 28.07 6.95
C GLU A 221 -12.27 28.59 7.31
N SER A 222 -13.31 27.75 7.32
CA SER A 222 -14.66 28.17 7.73
C SER A 222 -14.74 28.61 9.19
N ARG A 223 -13.84 28.11 10.05
CA ARG A 223 -13.71 28.54 11.45
C ARG A 223 -13.01 29.90 11.61
N THR A 224 -12.39 30.44 10.55
CA THR A 224 -11.75 31.76 10.55
C THR A 224 -12.62 32.91 10.03
N GLY A 225 -13.85 32.63 9.61
CA GLY A 225 -14.77 33.66 9.12
C GLY A 225 -14.93 34.82 10.11
N PRO A 226 -15.15 36.05 9.64
CA PRO A 226 -15.18 37.24 10.48
C PRO A 226 -16.21 37.03 11.60
N SER A 227 -15.77 37.13 12.85
CA SER A 227 -16.68 37.25 13.98
C SER A 227 -17.51 38.51 13.75
N VAL A 228 -18.78 38.33 13.38
CA VAL A 228 -19.78 39.40 13.34
C VAL A 228 -20.10 39.81 14.78
#